data_AF-W1YE10-F1
#
_entry.id   AF-W1YE10-F1
#
_cell.length_a   1.000
_cell.length_b   1.000
_cell.length_c   1.000
_cell.angle_alpha   90.00
_cell.angle_beta   90.00
_cell.angle_gamma   90.00
#
_symmetry.space_group_name_H-M   'P 1'
#
loop_
_entity.id
_entity.type
_entity.pdbx_description
1 polymer ?
#
loop_
_entity_poly.entity_id
_entity_poly.type
_entity_poly.pdbx_seq_one_letter_code
_entity_poly.pdbx_strand_id
1 'polypeptide(L)'
;FFALLGAASAVTTGHPEARKLLDYTIEIIEKYFWSEEEQMCLESWDEAFSKTEEYRGGNANMHAVEAFLIVYDVTHDKKWLDR
;
A
#
# COMPACT_ATOMS: atom_id res chain seq x y z
N PHE A 1 4.07 -1.52 3.85
CA PHE A 1 3.64 -0.18 3.38
C PHE A 1 4.79 0.77 2.99
N PHE A 2 5.98 0.72 3.61
CA PHE A 2 7.10 1.59 3.18
C PHE A 2 7.51 1.48 1.71
N ALA A 3 7.39 0.31 1.08
CA ALA A 3 7.61 0.17 -0.36
C ALA A 3 6.63 1.04 -1.18
N LEU A 4 5.35 1.11 -0.77
CA LEU A 4 4.33 1.95 -1.40
C LEU A 4 4.65 3.44 -1.20
N LEU A 5 5.03 3.83 0.01
CA LEU A 5 5.47 5.21 0.32
C LEU A 5 6.67 5.61 -0.54
N GLY A 6 7.68 4.75 -0.62
CA GLY A 6 8.89 5.00 -1.40
C GLY A 6 8.60 5.13 -2.90
N ALA A 7 7.77 4.25 -3.45
CA ALA A 7 7.36 4.32 -4.85
C ALA A 7 6.53 5.59 -5.14
N ALA A 8 5.56 5.93 -4.29
CA ALA A 8 4.74 7.13 -4.42
C ALA A 8 5.57 8.41 -4.32
N SER A 9 6.49 8.47 -3.36
CA SER A 9 7.44 9.58 -3.22
C SER A 9 8.35 9.69 -4.44
N ALA A 10 8.86 8.57 -4.96
CA ALA A 10 9.73 8.55 -6.14
C ALA A 10 9.03 9.12 -7.39
N VAL A 11 7.72 8.94 -7.54
CA VAL A 11 6.95 9.54 -8.65
C VAL A 11 7.10 11.06 -8.69
N THR A 12 7.18 11.73 -7.53
CA THR A 12 7.32 13.19 -7.45
C THR A 12 8.63 13.71 -8.06
N THR A 13 9.65 12.84 -8.18
CA THR A 13 10.94 13.18 -8.78
C THR A 13 10.91 13.22 -10.31
N GLY A 14 9.85 12.69 -10.94
CA GLY A 14 9.77 12.54 -12.39
C GLY A 14 10.65 11.41 -12.97
N HIS A 15 11.21 10.54 -12.13
CA HIS A 15 11.97 9.38 -12.61
C HIS A 15 11.09 8.49 -13.52
N PRO A 16 11.55 8.13 -14.73
CA PRO A 16 10.69 7.50 -15.77
C PRO A 16 10.04 6.19 -15.32
N GLU A 17 10.74 5.40 -14.49
CA GLU A 17 10.23 4.11 -14.00
C GLU A 17 9.44 4.17 -12.68
N ALA A 18 9.36 5.34 -12.02
CA ALA A 18 8.77 5.42 -10.69
C ALA A 18 7.26 5.14 -10.70
N ARG A 19 6.55 5.59 -11.75
CA ARG A 19 5.11 5.31 -11.90
C ARG A 19 4.85 3.82 -12.05
N LYS A 20 5.62 3.15 -12.91
CA LYS A 20 5.52 1.70 -13.11
C LYS A 20 5.74 0.92 -11.81
N LEU A 21 6.70 1.34 -11.00
CA LEU A 21 6.94 0.74 -9.68
C LEU A 21 5.77 0.99 -8.73
N LEU A 22 5.21 2.20 -8.70
CA LEU A 22 4.05 2.52 -7.88
C LEU A 22 2.85 1.66 -8.25
N ASP A 23 2.54 1.54 -9.55
CA ASP A 23 1.40 0.78 -10.04
C ASP A 23 1.53 -0.71 -9.65
N TYR A 24 2.70 -1.30 -9.83
CA TYR A 24 2.98 -2.67 -9.36
C TYR A 24 2.85 -2.82 -7.84
N THR A 25 3.30 -1.83 -7.08
CA THR A 25 3.21 -1.86 -5.62
C THR A 25 1.75 -1.76 -5.15
N ILE A 26 0.93 -0.94 -5.83
CA ILE A 26 -0.52 -0.86 -5.61
C ILE A 26 -1.17 -2.22 -5.83
N GLU A 27 -0.85 -2.91 -6.92
CA GLU A 27 -1.40 -4.25 -7.21
C GLU A 27 -1.12 -5.24 -6.07
N ILE A 28 0.10 -5.24 -5.52
CA ILE A 28 0.46 -6.11 -4.40
C ILE A 28 -0.28 -5.73 -3.13
N ILE A 29 -0.42 -4.43 -2.84
CA ILE A 29 -1.12 -3.95 -1.65
C ILE A 29 -2.60 -4.29 -1.71
N GLU A 30 -3.28 -4.01 -2.83
CA GLU A 30 -4.71 -4.31 -2.96
C GLU A 30 -4.99 -5.80 -3.00
N LYS A 31 -4.06 -6.62 -3.52
CA LYS A 31 -4.25 -8.07 -3.59
C LYS A 31 -4.06 -8.77 -2.24
N TYR A 32 -3.13 -8.31 -1.41
CA TYR A 32 -2.71 -9.08 -0.22
C TYR A 32 -2.73 -8.30 1.10
N PHE A 33 -2.68 -6.97 1.09
CA PHE A 33 -2.48 -6.20 2.32
C PHE A 33 -3.64 -5.29 2.68
N TRP A 34 -4.43 -4.81 1.73
CA TRP A 34 -5.71 -4.16 2.00
C TRP A 34 -6.82 -5.22 1.98
N SER A 35 -7.54 -5.38 3.09
CA SER A 35 -8.70 -6.28 3.15
C SER A 35 -9.98 -5.50 2.89
N GLU A 36 -10.64 -5.79 1.76
CA GLU A 36 -11.96 -5.21 1.48
C GLU A 36 -13.05 -5.73 2.43
N GLU A 37 -12.87 -6.92 3.02
CA GLU A 37 -13.81 -7.46 4.02
C GLU A 37 -13.66 -6.75 5.38
N GLU A 38 -12.43 -6.52 5.83
CA GLU A 38 -12.16 -5.91 7.14
C GLU A 38 -12.10 -4.38 7.09
N GLN A 39 -12.01 -3.79 5.88
CA GLN A 39 -11.75 -2.36 5.64
C GLN A 39 -10.52 -1.86 6.43
N MET A 40 -9.50 -2.70 6.54
CA MET A 40 -8.27 -2.50 7.31
C MET A 40 -7.11 -3.26 6.66
N CYS A 41 -5.87 -2.96 7.09
CA CYS A 41 -4.69 -3.64 6.58
C CYS A 41 -4.37 -4.95 7.33
N LEU A 42 -3.97 -5.96 6.56
CA LEU A 42 -3.39 -7.21 7.05
C LEU A 42 -1.90 -7.03 7.41
N GLU A 43 -1.39 -7.83 8.34
CA GLU A 43 -0.03 -7.69 8.86
C GLU A 43 1.02 -8.34 7.94
N SER A 44 0.91 -9.66 7.72
CA SER A 44 1.95 -10.44 7.05
C SER A 44 1.42 -11.73 6.42
N TRP A 45 2.25 -12.35 5.58
CA TRP A 45 1.99 -13.58 4.84
C TRP A 45 3.25 -14.44 4.76
N ASP A 46 3.09 -15.73 4.50
CA ASP A 46 4.17 -16.59 4.03
C ASP A 46 4.64 -16.20 2.60
N GLU A 47 5.81 -16.70 2.18
CA GLU A 47 6.41 -16.35 0.88
C GLU A 47 5.48 -16.66 -0.31
N ALA A 48 4.69 -17.73 -0.21
CA ALA A 48 3.77 -18.14 -1.26
C ALA A 48 2.43 -17.38 -1.25
N PHE A 49 2.22 -16.44 -0.32
CA PHE A 49 0.95 -15.75 -0.08
C PHE A 49 -0.24 -16.72 0.06
N SER A 50 -0.01 -17.84 0.74
CA SER A 50 -1.01 -18.89 0.95
C SER A 50 -1.70 -18.79 2.31
N LYS A 51 -1.03 -18.19 3.31
CA LYS A 51 -1.55 -18.03 4.67
C LYS A 51 -1.14 -16.68 5.24
N THR A 52 -2.13 -15.89 5.66
CA THR A 52 -1.89 -14.65 6.43
C THR A 52 -1.73 -14.95 7.91
N GLU A 53 -1.06 -14.07 8.62
CA GLU A 53 -0.94 -14.13 10.07
C GLU A 53 -2.28 -13.89 10.76
N GLU A 54 -2.56 -14.65 11.83
CA GLU A 54 -3.74 -14.48 12.69
C GLU A 54 -3.52 -13.33 13.70
N TYR A 55 -3.03 -12.20 13.21
CA TYR A 55 -2.72 -10.98 13.97
C TYR A 55 -3.03 -9.73 13.14
N ARG A 56 -3.40 -8.64 13.81
CA ARG A 56 -3.62 -7.33 13.21
C ARG A 56 -2.81 -6.29 13.98
N GLY A 57 -1.85 -5.66 13.31
CA GLY A 57 -0.98 -4.66 13.91
C GLY A 57 -1.43 -3.24 13.61
N GLY A 58 -1.61 -2.45 14.66
CA GLY A 58 -1.82 -1.00 14.53
C GLY A 58 -0.62 -0.28 13.90
N ASN A 59 0.60 -0.81 14.09
CA ASN A 59 1.81 -0.20 13.53
C ASN A 59 1.86 -0.30 11.99
N ALA A 60 1.53 -1.46 11.43
CA ALA A 60 1.45 -1.62 9.98
C ALA A 60 0.36 -0.73 9.38
N ASN A 61 -0.81 -0.65 10.04
CA ASN A 61 -1.91 0.22 9.63
C ASN A 61 -1.56 1.71 9.71
N MET A 62 -0.82 2.15 10.74
CA MET A 62 -0.32 3.53 10.83
C MET A 62 0.55 3.89 9.62
N HIS A 63 1.48 3.01 9.23
CA HIS A 63 2.31 3.23 8.03
C HIS A 63 1.54 3.02 6.71
N ALA A 64 0.40 2.34 6.73
CA ALA A 64 -0.51 2.30 5.59
C ALA A 64 -1.12 3.68 5.35
N VAL A 65 -1.64 4.33 6.40
CA VAL A 65 -2.15 5.72 6.32
C VAL A 65 -1.08 6.68 5.78
N GLU A 66 0.15 6.60 6.32
CA GLU A 66 1.27 7.40 5.82
C GLU A 66 1.49 7.23 4.31
N ALA A 67 1.52 5.98 3.83
CA ALA A 67 1.71 5.70 2.41
C ALA A 67 0.50 6.13 1.57
N PHE A 68 -0.72 5.86 2.01
CA PHE A 68 -1.95 6.13 1.27
C PHE A 68 -2.17 7.62 1.03
N LEU A 69 -1.81 8.48 1.99
CA LEU A 69 -1.82 9.93 1.80
C LEU A 69 -0.96 10.36 0.60
N ILE A 70 0.27 9.83 0.49
CA ILE A 70 1.16 10.19 -0.63
C ILE A 70 0.70 9.57 -1.94
N VAL A 71 0.15 8.35 -1.92
CA VAL A 71 -0.46 7.74 -3.12
C VAL A 71 -1.63 8.60 -3.61
N TYR A 72 -2.49 9.08 -2.71
CA TYR A 72 -3.56 10.02 -3.04
C TYR A 72 -3.01 11.30 -3.66
N ASP A 73 -1.96 11.90 -3.11
CA ASP A 73 -1.36 13.12 -3.67
C ASP A 73 -0.89 12.95 -5.12
N VAL A 74 -0.38 11.77 -5.49
CA VAL A 74 0.13 11.50 -6.86
C VAL A 74 -0.86 10.78 -7.78
N THR A 75 -2.07 10.46 -7.32
CA THR A 75 -3.12 9.78 -8.13
C THR A 75 -4.46 10.49 -8.13
N HIS A 76 -4.81 11.17 -7.04
CA HIS A 76 -6.12 11.71 -6.69
C HIS A 76 -7.26 10.67 -6.74
N ASP A 77 -6.91 9.37 -6.66
CA ASP A 77 -7.90 8.33 -6.48
C ASP A 77 -8.37 8.34 -5.02
N LYS A 78 -9.61 8.77 -4.81
CA LYS A 78 -10.20 9.02 -3.49
C LYS A 78 -10.16 7.82 -2.56
N LYS A 79 -10.14 6.59 -3.10
CA LYS A 79 -10.07 5.40 -2.27
C LYS A 79 -8.86 5.43 -1.32
N TRP A 80 -7.74 6.02 -1.70
CA TRP A 80 -6.56 6.11 -0.83
C TRP A 80 -6.70 7.13 0.29
N LEU A 81 -7.59 8.11 0.18
CA LEU A 81 -7.86 9.04 1.27
C LEU A 81 -8.99 8.52 2.18
N ASP A 82 -9.92 7.77 1.61
CA ASP A 82 -11.04 7.16 2.35
C ASP A 82 -10.58 5.93 3.16
N ARG A 83 -9.53 5.24 2.72
CA ARG A 83 -8.85 4.12 3.41
C ARG A 83 -7.83 4.63 4.42
#